data_AF-A0A371F6G7-F1
#
_entry.id   AF-A0A371F6G7-F1
#
_cell.length_a   1.000
_cell.length_b   1.000
_cell.length_c   1.000
_cell.angle_alpha   90.00
_cell.angle_beta   90.00
_cell.angle_gamma   90.00
#
_symmetry.space_group_name_H-M   'P 1'
#
loop_
_entity.id
_entity.type
_entity.pdbx_description
1 polymer ?
#
loop_
_entity_poly.entity_id
_entity_poly.type
_entity_poly.pdbx_seq_one_letter_code
_entity_poly.pdbx_strand_id
1 'polypeptide(L)'
;MMLTCKHDRSNENPSIMGNVATLKYQARYKIDMMFDSIILDNLHHYHLNDKRAIMATVNAIPGNLPVFDGKGYEDWCVKMDAILGFQELDEIVKDGFQEPSKNASAEQKETHRENKRLDCKARVLLHQCVSANVFQKISQAATSKQAWDILQQ
;
A
#
# COMPACT_ATOMS: atom_id res chain seq x y z
N MET A 1 59.51 19.41 -13.28
CA MET A 1 58.77 19.60 -12.02
C MET A 1 57.46 20.31 -12.36
N MET A 2 56.41 19.57 -12.70
CA MET A 2 55.08 20.14 -12.95
C MET A 2 54.26 20.04 -11.66
N LEU A 3 53.85 21.17 -11.11
CA LEU A 3 52.98 21.25 -9.95
C LEU A 3 51.51 21.17 -10.40
N THR A 4 50.93 20.02 -10.07
CA THR A 4 49.53 19.70 -9.73
C THR A 4 48.45 20.76 -9.96
N CYS A 5 47.49 20.42 -10.82
CA CYS A 5 46.16 21.01 -10.87
C CYS A 5 45.34 20.54 -9.65
N LYS A 6 44.76 21.48 -8.90
CA LYS A 6 43.88 21.20 -7.76
C LYS A 6 42.59 20.56 -8.24
N HIS A 7 42.27 19.38 -7.71
CA HIS A 7 40.91 18.91 -7.57
C HIS A 7 40.62 18.88 -6.07
N ASP A 8 40.03 19.97 -5.56
CA ASP A 8 39.55 20.07 -4.19
C ASP A 8 38.39 19.09 -4.00
N ARG A 9 38.73 17.87 -3.58
CA ARG A 9 37.81 16.90 -3.01
C ARG A 9 37.83 17.12 -1.50
N SER A 10 37.17 18.17 -1.01
CA SER A 10 36.92 18.37 0.43
C SER A 10 35.86 19.44 0.62
N ASN A 11 34.63 19.03 0.93
CA ASN A 11 33.88 19.47 2.13
C ASN A 11 32.38 19.19 1.96
N GLU A 12 32.01 17.91 1.81
CA GLU A 12 30.63 17.52 2.11
C GLU A 12 30.53 17.31 3.62
N ASN A 13 29.91 18.29 4.27
CA ASN A 13 29.81 18.41 5.72
C ASN A 13 28.98 17.22 6.30
N PRO A 14 29.56 16.37 7.17
CA PRO A 14 28.91 15.15 7.69
C PRO A 14 27.57 15.40 8.41
N SER A 15 27.37 16.61 8.96
CA SER A 15 26.11 17.01 9.60
C SER A 15 24.93 17.15 8.63
N ILE A 16 25.19 17.47 7.35
CA ILE A 16 24.12 17.64 6.35
C ILE A 16 23.57 16.26 5.96
N MET A 17 24.43 15.25 5.78
CA MET A 17 23.99 13.87 5.48
C MET A 17 23.20 13.24 6.63
N GLY A 18 23.59 13.49 7.88
CA GLY A 18 22.85 13.03 9.06
C GLY A 18 21.44 13.62 9.12
N ASN A 19 21.28 14.90 8.80
CA ASN A 19 19.98 15.56 8.76
C ASN A 19 19.11 15.09 7.60
N VAL A 20 19.67 14.85 6.41
CA VAL A 20 18.89 14.33 5.27
C VAL A 20 18.41 12.90 5.52
N ALA A 21 19.24 12.03 6.11
CA ALA A 21 18.82 10.69 6.48
C ALA A 21 17.75 10.71 7.59
N THR A 22 17.93 11.59 8.59
CA THR A 22 16.97 11.79 9.68
C THR A 22 15.66 12.40 9.18
N LEU A 23 15.69 13.33 8.22
CA LEU A 23 14.49 13.92 7.61
C LEU A 23 13.80 12.95 6.67
N LYS A 24 14.54 12.10 5.93
CA LYS A 24 13.95 11.00 5.12
C LYS A 24 13.31 9.96 6.01
N TYR A 25 13.94 9.62 7.13
CA TYR A 25 13.38 8.74 8.14
C TYR A 25 12.17 9.39 8.80
N GLN A 26 12.25 10.63 9.28
CA GLN A 26 11.13 11.37 9.85
C GLN A 26 9.99 11.58 8.85
N ALA A 27 10.27 11.81 7.57
CA ALA A 27 9.26 11.90 6.53
C ALA A 27 8.63 10.53 6.24
N ARG A 28 9.42 9.45 6.23
CA ARG A 28 8.91 8.08 6.13
C ARG A 28 8.04 7.72 7.33
N TYR A 29 8.49 8.00 8.55
CA TYR A 29 7.70 7.83 9.78
C TYR A 29 6.49 8.75 9.83
N LYS A 30 6.55 9.95 9.27
CA LYS A 30 5.42 10.89 9.21
C LYS A 30 4.42 10.50 8.13
N ILE A 31 4.88 9.89 7.04
CA ILE A 31 4.04 9.24 6.03
C ILE A 31 3.42 7.96 6.61
N ASP A 32 4.18 7.13 7.33
CA ASP A 32 3.70 5.92 8.01
C ASP A 32 2.69 6.29 9.11
N MET A 33 2.94 7.35 9.90
CA MET A 33 1.98 7.86 10.89
C MET A 33 0.77 8.55 10.25
N MET A 34 0.94 9.22 9.10
CA MET A 34 -0.20 9.72 8.32
C MET A 34 -0.98 8.57 7.68
N PHE A 35 -0.31 7.47 7.30
CA PHE A 35 -0.94 6.25 6.83
C PHE A 35 -1.74 5.62 7.96
N ASP A 36 -1.13 5.45 9.12
CA ASP A 36 -1.79 4.94 10.31
C ASP A 36 -2.96 5.84 10.71
N SER A 37 -2.80 7.18 10.72
CA SER A 37 -3.88 8.13 11.03
C SER A 37 -4.98 8.15 9.97
N ILE A 38 -4.68 8.20 8.67
CA ILE A 38 -5.68 8.23 7.59
C ILE A 38 -6.40 6.87 7.50
N ILE A 39 -5.70 5.77 7.74
CA ILE A 39 -6.31 4.45 7.87
C ILE A 39 -7.14 4.39 9.16
N LEU A 40 -6.69 4.93 10.31
CA LEU A 40 -7.42 4.97 11.58
C LEU A 40 -8.68 5.86 11.54
N ASP A 41 -8.60 7.01 10.87
CA ASP A 41 -9.70 7.97 10.72
C ASP A 41 -10.76 7.44 9.75
N ASN A 42 -10.36 6.71 8.71
CA ASN A 42 -11.28 5.93 7.86
C ASN A 42 -11.75 4.62 8.52
N LEU A 43 -11.09 4.15 9.59
CA LEU A 43 -11.47 2.98 10.39
C LEU A 43 -12.21 3.29 11.69
N HIS A 44 -12.68 4.52 11.92
CA HIS A 44 -13.43 4.87 13.13
C HIS A 44 -14.78 4.12 13.29
N HIS A 45 -15.15 3.31 12.30
CA HIS A 45 -16.36 2.47 12.28
C HIS A 45 -16.12 0.95 12.43
N TYR A 46 -14.87 0.48 12.60
CA TYR A 46 -14.56 -0.96 12.67
C TYR A 46 -14.06 -1.41 14.06
N HIS A 47 -14.54 -2.57 14.49
CA HIS A 47 -14.35 -3.13 15.83
C HIS A 47 -12.87 -3.51 16.08
N LEU A 48 -12.35 -3.30 17.30
CA LEU A 48 -10.93 -3.51 17.64
C LEU A 48 -10.39 -4.92 17.35
N ASN A 49 -11.27 -5.93 17.31
CA ASN A 49 -10.90 -7.32 17.02
C ASN A 49 -10.48 -7.53 15.54
N ASP A 50 -11.05 -6.75 14.62
CA ASP A 50 -10.72 -6.84 13.19
C ASP A 50 -9.38 -6.17 12.85
N LYS A 51 -9.01 -5.10 13.55
CA LYS A 51 -7.70 -4.44 13.35
C LYS A 51 -6.53 -5.38 13.64
N ARG A 52 -6.67 -6.21 14.68
CA ARG A 52 -5.69 -7.27 15.02
C ARG A 52 -5.69 -8.39 13.98
N ALA A 53 -6.87 -8.79 13.50
CA ALA A 53 -6.98 -9.82 12.47
C ALA A 53 -6.38 -9.38 11.12
N ILE A 54 -6.61 -8.12 10.71
CA ILE A 54 -6.03 -7.56 9.47
C ILE A 54 -4.51 -7.55 9.58
N MET A 55 -3.93 -7.02 10.68
CA MET A 55 -2.49 -7.05 10.91
C MET A 55 -1.91 -8.47 10.98
N ALA A 56 -2.61 -9.42 11.61
CA ALA A 56 -2.18 -10.82 11.64
C ALA A 56 -2.22 -11.48 10.24
N THR A 57 -3.13 -11.05 9.38
CA THR A 57 -3.33 -11.63 8.05
C THR A 57 -2.31 -11.15 7.02
N VAL A 58 -1.89 -9.87 7.05
CA VAL A 58 -0.74 -9.41 6.24
C VAL A 58 0.59 -10.02 6.72
N ASN A 59 0.69 -10.39 8.00
CA ASN A 59 1.83 -11.12 8.56
C ASN A 59 1.80 -12.64 8.30
N ALA A 60 0.71 -13.18 7.73
CA ALA A 60 0.57 -14.61 7.49
C ALA A 60 1.26 -15.09 6.19
N ILE A 61 1.81 -14.18 5.39
CA ILE A 61 2.57 -14.51 4.18
C ILE A 61 4.04 -14.73 4.59
N PRO A 62 4.57 -15.97 4.54
CA PRO A 62 5.96 -16.23 4.90
C PRO A 62 6.87 -15.70 3.77
N GLY A 63 7.36 -14.47 3.90
CA GLY A 63 8.32 -13.87 2.95
C GLY A 63 8.10 -12.37 2.74
N ASN A 64 9.09 -11.71 2.14
CA ASN A 64 8.96 -10.31 1.74
C ASN A 64 7.86 -10.20 0.67
N LEU A 65 6.86 -9.35 0.91
CA LEU A 65 5.84 -9.03 -0.09
C LEU A 65 6.48 -8.52 -1.39
N PRO A 66 5.92 -8.87 -2.56
CA PRO A 66 6.43 -8.36 -3.83
C PRO A 66 6.20 -6.85 -3.90
N VAL A 67 7.25 -6.07 -4.11
CA VAL A 67 7.15 -4.60 -4.23
C VAL A 67 7.23 -4.19 -5.69
N PHE A 68 6.18 -3.55 -6.21
CA PHE A 68 6.17 -2.95 -7.54
C PHE A 68 6.69 -1.52 -7.52
N ASP A 69 7.78 -1.28 -8.26
CA ASP A 69 8.41 0.03 -8.38
C ASP A 69 8.07 0.77 -9.69
N GLY A 70 7.20 0.17 -10.51
CA GLY A 70 6.87 0.64 -11.85
C GLY A 70 7.62 -0.12 -12.96
N LYS A 71 8.44 -1.12 -12.62
CA LYS A 71 9.12 -2.01 -13.57
C LYS A 71 8.78 -3.47 -13.28
N GLY A 72 8.88 -4.34 -14.30
CA GLY A 72 8.65 -5.78 -14.14
C GLY A 72 7.22 -6.12 -13.71
N TYR A 73 6.23 -5.44 -14.29
CA TYR A 73 4.82 -5.64 -13.94
C TYR A 73 4.38 -7.10 -14.08
N GLU A 74 4.82 -7.81 -15.13
CA GLU A 74 4.46 -9.22 -15.35
C GLU A 74 4.89 -10.12 -14.18
N ASP A 75 6.15 -10.03 -13.75
CA ASP A 75 6.68 -10.81 -12.62
C ASP A 75 6.01 -10.45 -11.30
N TRP A 76 5.72 -9.16 -11.10
CA TRP A 76 5.01 -8.70 -9.90
C TRP A 76 3.56 -9.19 -9.90
N CYS A 77 2.86 -9.10 -11.04
CA CYS A 77 1.47 -9.48 -11.20
C CYS A 77 1.28 -10.97 -10.89
N VAL A 78 2.16 -11.85 -11.38
CA VAL A 78 2.09 -13.30 -11.09
C VAL A 78 2.20 -13.58 -9.58
N LYS A 79 3.11 -12.89 -8.88
CA LYS A 79 3.27 -13.04 -7.43
C LYS A 79 2.07 -12.47 -6.68
N MET A 80 1.59 -11.32 -7.11
CA MET A 80 0.47 -10.64 -6.49
C MET A 80 -0.84 -11.43 -6.68
N ASP A 81 -1.06 -12.02 -7.85
CA ASP A 81 -2.20 -12.89 -8.13
C ASP A 81 -2.26 -14.09 -7.18
N ALA A 82 -1.12 -14.73 -6.92
CA ALA A 82 -1.04 -15.84 -5.96
C ALA A 82 -1.41 -15.40 -4.53
N ILE A 83 -0.95 -14.20 -4.13
CA ILE A 83 -1.27 -13.65 -2.80
C ILE A 83 -2.76 -13.31 -2.70
N LEU A 84 -3.32 -12.65 -3.72
CA LEU A 84 -4.72 -12.25 -3.74
C LEU A 84 -5.64 -13.49 -3.67
N GLY A 85 -5.35 -14.53 -4.44
CA GLY A 85 -6.09 -15.79 -4.38
C GLY A 85 -5.98 -16.48 -3.01
N PHE A 86 -4.78 -16.54 -2.43
CA PHE A 86 -4.59 -17.12 -1.08
C PHE A 86 -5.35 -16.34 0.01
N GLN A 87 -5.56 -15.04 -0.19
CA GLN A 87 -6.23 -14.16 0.75
C GLN A 87 -7.73 -13.99 0.50
N GLU A 88 -8.26 -14.67 -0.53
CA GLU A 88 -9.64 -14.56 -1.02
C GLU A 88 -10.02 -13.11 -1.37
N LEU A 89 -9.12 -12.41 -2.06
CA LEU A 89 -9.26 -11.00 -2.44
C LEU A 89 -9.30 -10.77 -3.94
N ASP A 90 -9.03 -11.80 -4.75
CA ASP A 90 -8.93 -11.71 -6.20
C ASP A 90 -10.23 -11.26 -6.85
N GLU A 91 -11.39 -11.78 -6.42
CA GLU A 91 -12.70 -11.31 -6.92
C GLU A 91 -12.91 -9.82 -6.64
N ILE A 92 -12.62 -9.37 -5.42
CA ILE A 92 -12.80 -7.96 -5.02
C ILE A 92 -11.84 -7.03 -5.77
N VAL A 93 -10.60 -7.46 -5.99
CA VAL A 93 -9.58 -6.66 -6.68
C VAL A 93 -9.77 -6.65 -8.19
N LYS A 94 -10.16 -7.78 -8.79
CA LYS A 94 -10.22 -7.93 -10.25
C LYS A 94 -11.59 -7.60 -10.81
N ASP A 95 -12.66 -7.96 -10.12
CA ASP A 95 -14.03 -7.76 -10.60
C ASP A 95 -14.71 -6.59 -9.88
N GLY A 96 -14.25 -6.24 -8.68
CA GLY A 96 -14.87 -5.23 -7.84
C GLY A 96 -16.17 -5.73 -7.19
N PHE A 97 -16.91 -4.81 -6.57
CA PHE A 97 -18.18 -5.11 -5.95
C PHE A 97 -19.17 -3.98 -6.18
N GLN A 98 -20.46 -4.30 -6.10
CA GLN A 98 -21.54 -3.34 -6.36
C GLN A 98 -22.07 -2.73 -5.06
N GLU A 99 -22.48 -1.47 -5.14
CA GLU A 99 -23.21 -0.81 -4.06
C GLU A 99 -24.67 -1.33 -4.04
N PRO A 100 -25.23 -1.66 -2.87
CA PRO A 100 -26.57 -2.21 -2.76
C PRO A 100 -27.60 -1.16 -3.17
N SER A 101 -28.70 -1.61 -3.78
CA SER A 101 -29.84 -0.75 -4.06
C SER A 101 -30.49 -0.24 -2.75
N LYS A 102 -31.20 0.89 -2.82
CA LYS A 102 -31.92 1.45 -1.65
C LYS A 102 -32.92 0.45 -1.01
N ASN A 103 -33.47 -0.45 -1.82
CA ASN A 103 -34.43 -1.46 -1.41
C ASN A 103 -33.80 -2.85 -1.22
N ALA A 104 -32.46 -2.91 -1.08
CA ALA A 104 -31.75 -4.17 -0.92
C ALA A 104 -32.23 -4.94 0.32
N SER A 105 -32.29 -6.27 0.17
CA SER A 105 -32.63 -7.19 1.26
C SER A 105 -31.58 -7.12 2.39
N ALA A 106 -31.92 -7.67 3.55
CA ALA A 106 -30.96 -7.75 4.66
C ALA A 106 -29.70 -8.54 4.27
N GLU A 107 -29.87 -9.62 3.51
CA GLU A 107 -28.78 -10.47 3.00
C GLU A 107 -27.88 -9.70 2.02
N GLN A 108 -28.45 -8.96 1.07
CA GLN A 108 -27.67 -8.13 0.14
C GLN A 108 -26.87 -7.04 0.86
N LYS A 109 -27.44 -6.45 1.92
CA LYS A 109 -26.73 -5.46 2.75
C LYS A 109 -25.59 -6.10 3.52
N GLU A 110 -25.75 -7.34 3.97
CA GLU A 110 -24.70 -8.08 4.67
C GLU A 110 -23.55 -8.44 3.73
N THR A 111 -23.84 -9.01 2.57
CA THR A 111 -22.83 -9.30 1.54
C THR A 111 -22.06 -8.04 1.15
N HIS A 112 -22.74 -6.90 1.02
CA HIS A 112 -22.07 -5.64 0.72
C HIS A 112 -21.14 -5.17 1.85
N ARG A 113 -21.54 -5.33 3.12
CA ARG A 113 -20.67 -5.01 4.27
C ARG A 113 -19.41 -5.86 4.24
N GLU A 114 -19.54 -7.15 3.96
CA GLU A 114 -18.40 -8.05 3.84
C GLU A 114 -17.48 -7.67 2.67
N ASN A 115 -18.04 -7.38 1.50
CA ASN A 115 -17.26 -6.94 0.35
C ASN A 115 -16.51 -5.62 0.62
N LYS A 116 -17.12 -4.67 1.36
CA LYS A 116 -16.42 -3.46 1.82
C LYS A 116 -15.26 -3.78 2.76
N ARG A 117 -15.40 -4.79 3.63
CA ARG A 117 -14.33 -5.24 4.52
C ARG A 117 -13.16 -5.83 3.72
N LEU A 118 -13.47 -6.70 2.74
CA LEU A 118 -12.48 -7.31 1.85
C LEU A 118 -11.79 -6.26 0.97
N ASP A 119 -12.52 -5.27 0.46
CA ASP A 119 -11.94 -4.16 -0.34
C ASP A 119 -10.93 -3.35 0.47
N CYS A 120 -11.27 -3.00 1.71
CA CYS A 120 -10.34 -2.33 2.62
C CYS A 120 -9.07 -3.17 2.85
N LYS A 121 -9.23 -4.49 3.09
CA LYS A 121 -8.10 -5.42 3.26
C LYS A 121 -7.22 -5.46 2.02
N ALA A 122 -7.82 -5.53 0.83
CA ALA A 122 -7.12 -5.53 -0.44
C ALA A 122 -6.37 -4.23 -0.72
N ARG A 123 -6.96 -3.06 -0.41
CA ARG A 123 -6.29 -1.76 -0.55
C ARG A 123 -5.04 -1.67 0.31
N VAL A 124 -5.12 -2.10 1.57
CA VAL A 124 -3.95 -2.14 2.48
C VAL A 124 -2.86 -3.04 1.91
N LEU A 125 -3.21 -4.22 1.42
CA LEU A 125 -2.27 -5.16 0.82
C LEU A 125 -1.61 -4.57 -0.44
N LEU A 126 -2.38 -3.96 -1.34
CA LEU A 126 -1.85 -3.29 -2.54
C LEU A 126 -0.89 -2.17 -2.17
N HIS A 127 -1.22 -1.36 -1.16
CA HIS A 127 -0.32 -0.30 -0.68
C HIS A 127 1.02 -0.83 -0.14
N GLN A 128 1.02 -1.99 0.52
CA GLN A 128 2.24 -2.62 1.01
C GLN A 128 3.09 -3.23 -0.11
N CYS A 129 2.45 -3.64 -1.21
CA CYS A 129 3.09 -4.29 -2.35
C CYS A 129 3.56 -3.30 -3.43
N VAL A 130 3.59 -2.00 -3.14
CA VAL A 130 4.05 -0.97 -4.08
C VAL A 130 5.09 -0.05 -3.45
N SER A 131 5.97 0.49 -4.29
CA SER A 131 6.91 1.54 -3.89
C SER A 131 6.18 2.84 -3.56
N ALA A 132 6.83 3.74 -2.81
CA ALA A 132 6.27 5.06 -2.48
C ALA A 132 5.85 5.88 -3.71
N ASN A 133 6.60 5.78 -4.82
CA ASN A 133 6.27 6.49 -6.07
C ASN A 133 4.98 5.96 -6.72
N VAL A 134 4.84 4.63 -6.75
CA VAL A 134 3.63 3.97 -7.28
C VAL A 134 2.44 4.17 -6.34
N PHE A 135 2.66 4.14 -5.02
CA PHE A 135 1.64 4.42 -4.02
C PHE A 135 0.95 5.77 -4.28
N GLN A 136 1.70 6.83 -4.58
CA GLN A 136 1.10 8.14 -4.88
C GLN A 136 0.06 8.07 -6.00
N LYS A 137 0.30 7.27 -7.04
CA LYS A 137 -0.65 7.08 -8.16
C LYS A 137 -1.95 6.41 -7.74
N ILE A 138 -1.88 5.43 -6.85
CA ILE A 138 -3.06 4.64 -6.43
C ILE A 138 -3.71 5.15 -5.14
N SER A 139 -3.07 6.09 -4.43
CA SER A 139 -3.52 6.61 -3.13
C SER A 139 -4.94 7.23 -3.15
N GLN A 140 -5.35 7.75 -4.31
CA GLN A 140 -6.67 8.36 -4.51
C GLN A 140 -7.73 7.38 -5.02
N ALA A 141 -7.37 6.10 -5.23
CA ALA A 141 -8.32 5.08 -5.63
C ALA A 141 -9.35 4.85 -4.51
N ALA A 142 -10.63 4.90 -4.90
CA ALA A 142 -11.74 4.69 -3.98
C ALA A 142 -11.89 3.22 -3.60
N THR A 143 -11.54 2.31 -4.52
CA THR A 143 -11.63 0.85 -4.36
C THR A 143 -10.31 0.18 -4.70
N SER A 144 -10.12 -1.03 -4.20
CA SER A 144 -9.00 -1.89 -4.58
C SER A 144 -9.00 -2.20 -6.08
N LYS A 145 -10.18 -2.38 -6.67
CA LYS A 145 -10.36 -2.51 -8.12
C LYS A 145 -9.80 -1.32 -8.90
N GLN A 146 -10.16 -0.11 -8.50
CA GLN A 146 -9.62 1.10 -9.14
C GLN A 146 -8.11 1.20 -8.96
N ALA A 147 -7.58 0.85 -7.79
CA ALA A 147 -6.14 0.83 -7.55
C ALA A 147 -5.44 -0.17 -8.48
N TRP A 148 -6.01 -1.37 -8.64
CA TRP A 148 -5.50 -2.41 -9.53
C TRP A 148 -5.49 -1.97 -11.00
N ASP A 149 -6.57 -1.38 -11.48
CA ASP A 149 -6.68 -0.89 -12.86
C ASP A 149 -5.68 0.24 -13.16
N ILE A 150 -5.31 1.04 -12.16
CA ILE A 150 -4.24 2.06 -12.30
C ILE A 150 -2.86 1.41 -12.37
N LEU A 151 -2.62 0.31 -11.66
CA LEU A 151 -1.33 -0.42 -11.68
C LEU A 151 -1.06 -1.10 -13.02
N GLN A 152 -2.13 -1.37 -13.79
CA GLN A 152 -2.08 -1.99 -15.11
C GLN A 152 -1.76 -1.01 -16.26
N GLN A 153 -1.76 0.30 -15.99
CA GLN A 153 -1.50 1.36 -16.98
C GLN A 153 -0.01 1.73 -17.05
#